data_AF-A0AAW2M6W8-F1
#
_entry.id   AF-A0AAW2M6W8-F1
#
_cell.length_a   1.000
_cell.length_b   1.000
_cell.length_c   1.000
_cell.angle_alpha   90.00
_cell.angle_beta   90.00
_cell.angle_gamma   90.00
#
_symmetry.space_group_name_H-M   'P 1'
#
loop_
_entity.id
_entity.type
_entity.pdbx_description
1 polymer ?
#
loop_
_entity_poly.entity_id
_entity_poly.type
_entity_poly.pdbx_seq_one_letter_code
_entity_poly.pdbx_strand_id
1 'polypeptide(L)'
;MGEKLASLKLEGDEKASNDNNVDSSLAKPPSADSVYILLKQALRADDRALLIACLYRQDAKVQVITNSLSLLNPSDVLKFLQSLVSIIQLRGAVLACALSWLRSLLLLHASSIMSQESSLDVLNSLYQLIESRVSTSNHALQLSSCLDLLYAETIDDGVEENTTVIPVIYEDEDESDDEGSEDSMEVENVEDGEEPQAYSDISDNEGNGEISD
;
A
#
# COMPACT_ATOMS: atom_id res chain seq x y z
N MET A 1 7.72 19.69 -66.79
CA MET A 1 8.05 21.04 -67.27
C MET A 1 7.79 21.97 -66.09
N GLY A 2 8.78 22.41 -65.33
CA GLY A 2 10.09 22.87 -65.76
C GLY A 2 10.17 24.35 -65.40
N GLU A 3 10.96 24.64 -64.37
CA GLU A 3 11.82 25.82 -64.31
C GLU A 3 11.13 27.20 -64.21
N LYS A 4 11.15 27.76 -62.99
CA LYS A 4 11.65 29.14 -62.79
C LYS A 4 12.01 29.38 -61.33
N LEU A 5 13.11 28.75 -60.92
CA LEU A 5 14.03 29.32 -59.94
C LEU A 5 14.88 30.36 -60.68
N ALA A 6 14.87 31.63 -60.28
CA ALA A 6 16.00 32.56 -60.35
C ALA A 6 15.52 33.99 -60.08
N SER A 7 16.07 34.57 -58.99
CA SER A 7 16.20 35.98 -58.60
C SER A 7 15.96 36.07 -57.08
N LEU A 8 16.76 35.42 -56.24
CA LEU A 8 18.06 35.89 -55.73
C LEU A 8 18.07 37.36 -55.28
N LYS A 9 17.96 37.57 -53.96
CA LYS A 9 18.89 38.45 -53.24
C LYS A 9 19.03 37.97 -51.79
N LEU A 10 20.09 37.18 -51.59
CA LEU A 10 20.74 36.96 -50.30
C LEU A 10 21.57 38.22 -50.01
N GLU A 11 21.27 38.92 -48.92
CA GLU A 11 22.22 39.80 -48.25
C GLU A 11 22.43 39.17 -46.87
N GLY A 12 23.61 38.58 -46.69
CA GLY A 12 24.01 38.00 -45.41
C GLY A 12 24.45 39.10 -44.45
N ASP A 13 24.19 38.86 -43.17
CA ASP A 13 25.17 39.23 -42.16
C ASP A 13 25.21 38.14 -41.10
N GLU A 14 26.42 37.64 -40.86
CA GLU A 14 26.73 36.56 -39.94
C GLU A 14 26.82 37.10 -38.51
N LYS A 15 26.12 36.49 -37.56
CA LYS A 15 26.71 36.25 -36.22
C LYS A 15 25.96 35.19 -35.41
N ALA A 16 26.63 34.04 -35.31
CA ALA A 16 26.88 33.26 -34.10
C ALA A 16 25.70 32.71 -33.27
N SER A 17 25.56 31.38 -33.37
CA SER A 17 25.52 30.41 -32.26
C SER A 17 24.47 30.55 -31.16
N ASN A 18 23.49 29.64 -31.12
CA ASN A 18 23.50 28.52 -30.17
C ASN A 18 22.20 27.68 -30.19
N ASP A 19 22.42 26.37 -30.01
CA ASP A 19 21.53 25.33 -29.50
C ASP A 19 20.21 25.01 -30.22
N ASN A 20 20.35 24.07 -31.17
CA ASN A 20 19.39 22.99 -31.31
C ASN A 20 19.61 21.99 -30.16
N ASN A 21 18.84 22.11 -29.08
CA ASN A 21 18.54 20.96 -28.25
C ASN A 21 17.06 20.97 -27.91
N VAL A 22 16.30 20.23 -28.72
CA VAL A 22 14.96 19.76 -28.38
C VAL A 22 15.14 18.72 -27.28
N ASP A 23 15.40 19.19 -26.06
CA ASP A 23 15.37 18.32 -24.90
C ASP A 23 13.91 18.20 -24.47
N SER A 24 13.39 16.99 -24.69
CA SER A 24 12.19 16.48 -24.06
C SER A 24 12.06 17.06 -22.66
N SER A 25 10.91 17.65 -22.35
CA SER A 25 10.58 18.12 -21.01
C SER A 25 10.75 16.97 -20.01
N LEU A 26 11.95 16.87 -19.43
CA LEU A 26 12.23 16.07 -18.27
C LEU A 26 11.35 16.66 -17.19
N ALA A 27 10.22 16.00 -16.93
CA ALA A 27 9.24 16.41 -15.95
C ALA A 27 9.96 16.53 -14.60
N LYS A 28 10.29 17.78 -14.23
CA LYS A 28 10.79 18.09 -12.91
C LYS A 28 9.73 17.56 -11.94
N PRO A 29 10.10 16.75 -10.94
CA PRO A 29 9.12 16.25 -9.98
C PRO A 29 8.37 17.46 -9.43
N PRO A 30 7.04 17.37 -9.26
CA PRO A 30 6.26 18.49 -8.76
C PRO A 30 6.87 18.98 -7.45
N SER A 31 7.43 20.20 -7.45
CA SER A 31 7.95 20.81 -6.23
C SER A 31 6.81 20.97 -5.23
N ALA A 32 7.10 20.90 -3.93
CA ALA A 32 6.12 21.11 -2.86
C ALA A 32 5.37 22.45 -3.04
N ASP A 33 6.02 23.48 -3.59
CA ASP A 33 5.38 24.76 -3.91
C ASP A 33 4.26 24.61 -4.95
N SER A 34 4.45 23.75 -5.96
CA SER A 34 3.42 23.49 -6.98
C SER A 34 2.23 22.73 -6.40
N VAL A 35 2.47 21.80 -5.47
CA VAL A 35 1.42 21.02 -4.81
C VAL A 35 0.64 21.90 -3.85
N TYR A 36 1.32 22.73 -3.06
CA TYR A 36 0.68 23.71 -2.18
C TYR A 36 -0.23 24.68 -2.93
N ILE A 37 0.24 25.26 -4.04
CA ILE A 37 -0.56 26.20 -4.85
C ILE A 37 -1.81 25.49 -5.38
N LEU A 38 -1.68 24.27 -5.89
CA LEU A 38 -2.79 23.48 -6.41
C LEU A 38 -3.82 23.13 -5.32
N LEU A 39 -3.33 22.72 -4.14
CA LEU A 39 -4.16 22.44 -2.96
C LEU A 39 -4.94 23.69 -2.53
N LYS A 40 -4.26 24.83 -2.42
CA LYS A 40 -4.88 26.11 -2.04
C LYS A 40 -5.92 26.56 -3.05
N GLN A 41 -5.65 26.36 -4.34
CA GLN A 41 -6.61 26.67 -5.40
C GLN A 41 -7.84 25.77 -5.31
N ALA A 42 -7.65 24.45 -5.17
CA ALA A 42 -8.74 23.50 -5.02
C ALA A 42 -9.63 23.82 -3.81
N LEU A 43 -9.03 24.14 -2.66
CA LEU A 43 -9.76 24.52 -1.44
C LEU A 43 -10.51 25.85 -1.56
N ARG A 44 -9.99 26.80 -2.34
CA ARG A 44 -10.67 28.09 -2.57
C ARG A 44 -11.83 27.98 -3.55
N ALA A 45 -11.68 27.15 -4.57
CA ALA A 45 -12.70 26.92 -5.59
C ALA A 45 -13.74 25.86 -5.19
N ASP A 46 -13.53 25.17 -4.07
CA ASP A 46 -14.28 23.96 -3.68
C ASP A 46 -14.30 22.90 -4.80
N ASP A 47 -13.20 22.82 -5.55
CA ASP A 47 -13.07 21.94 -6.70
C ASP A 47 -12.58 20.56 -6.26
N ARG A 48 -13.55 19.66 -6.05
CA ARG A 48 -13.30 18.28 -5.63
C ARG A 48 -12.46 17.49 -6.65
N ALA A 49 -12.64 17.72 -7.94
CA ALA A 49 -11.90 17.00 -8.98
C ALA A 49 -10.43 17.44 -9.00
N LEU A 50 -10.18 18.74 -8.89
CA LEU A 50 -8.84 19.30 -8.75
C LEU A 50 -8.16 18.83 -7.47
N LEU A 51 -8.92 18.75 -6.37
CA LEU A 51 -8.41 18.24 -5.10
C LEU A 51 -7.97 16.78 -5.24
N ILE A 52 -8.80 15.91 -5.81
CA ILE A 52 -8.45 14.50 -6.05
C ILE A 52 -7.23 14.39 -6.98
N ALA A 53 -7.16 15.19 -8.04
CA ALA A 53 -5.98 15.22 -8.91
C ALA A 53 -4.70 15.67 -8.17
N CYS A 54 -4.82 16.59 -7.22
CA CYS A 54 -3.72 16.99 -6.33
C CYS A 54 -3.28 15.83 -5.43
N LEU A 55 -4.25 15.10 -4.84
CA LEU A 55 -3.98 13.92 -4.02
C LEU A 55 -3.28 12.80 -4.81
N TYR A 56 -3.55 12.67 -6.11
CA TYR A 56 -2.86 11.69 -6.97
C TYR A 56 -1.44 12.08 -7.37
N ARG A 57 -1.10 13.38 -7.38
CA ARG A 57 0.17 13.90 -7.89
C ARG A 57 1.38 13.62 -6.97
N GLN A 58 1.29 12.70 -6.00
CA GLN A 58 2.47 12.36 -5.19
C GLN A 58 3.32 11.27 -5.82
N ASP A 59 4.51 11.69 -6.23
CA ASP A 59 5.68 10.82 -6.30
C ASP A 59 6.21 10.58 -4.87
N ALA A 60 5.56 9.65 -4.16
CA ALA A 60 6.03 8.86 -3.02
C ALA A 60 6.65 9.53 -1.76
N LYS A 61 6.90 10.84 -1.69
CA LYS A 61 7.58 11.45 -0.55
C LYS A 61 6.61 12.11 0.41
N VAL A 62 6.45 11.50 1.60
CA VAL A 62 5.76 12.07 2.76
C VAL A 62 6.22 13.51 3.04
N GLN A 63 7.49 13.84 2.77
CA GLN A 63 8.05 15.19 2.91
C GLN A 63 7.35 16.26 2.05
N VAL A 64 6.89 15.91 0.84
CA VAL A 64 6.18 16.86 -0.03
C VAL A 64 4.81 17.18 0.55
N ILE A 65 4.13 16.17 1.10
CA ILE A 65 2.85 16.34 1.79
C ILE A 65 3.03 17.24 3.01
N THR A 66 3.98 16.93 3.90
CA THR A 66 4.20 17.71 5.13
C THR A 66 4.61 19.16 4.84
N ASN A 67 5.49 19.39 3.86
CA ASN A 67 5.88 20.73 3.43
C ASN A 67 4.70 21.51 2.82
N SER A 68 3.82 20.84 2.08
CA SER A 68 2.64 21.50 1.50
C SER A 68 1.61 21.87 2.58
N LEU A 69 1.46 21.00 3.60
CA LEU A 69 0.51 21.22 4.70
C LEU A 69 1.00 22.25 5.71
N SER A 70 2.31 22.41 5.93
CA SER A 70 2.85 23.41 6.87
C SER A 70 2.57 24.85 6.43
N LEU A 71 2.30 25.07 5.15
CA LEU A 71 1.98 26.36 4.55
C LEU A 71 0.47 26.72 4.62
N LEU A 72 -0.36 25.84 5.17
CA LEU A 72 -1.81 26.07 5.31
C LEU A 72 -2.14 26.88 6.56
N ASN A 73 -3.11 27.78 6.43
CA ASN A 73 -3.67 28.51 7.57
C ASN A 73 -4.71 27.64 8.31
N PRO A 74 -5.00 27.91 9.60
CA PRO A 74 -5.96 27.14 10.40
C PRO A 74 -7.36 26.97 9.77
N SER A 75 -7.85 27.98 9.03
CA SER A 75 -9.13 27.89 8.33
C SER A 75 -9.09 26.97 7.11
N ASP A 76 -7.97 26.94 6.40
CA ASP A 76 -7.78 26.07 5.24
C ASP A 76 -7.57 24.61 5.67
N VAL A 77 -6.93 24.40 6.83
CA VAL A 77 -6.77 23.09 7.47
C VAL A 77 -8.13 22.43 7.74
N LEU A 78 -9.08 23.16 8.34
CA LEU A 78 -10.41 22.61 8.64
C LEU A 78 -11.19 22.28 7.38
N LYS A 79 -11.19 23.17 6.38
CA LYS A 79 -11.83 22.93 5.08
C LYS A 79 -11.25 21.70 4.39
N PHE A 80 -9.93 21.55 4.47
CA PHE A 80 -9.25 20.39 3.91
C PHE A 80 -9.58 19.11 4.66
N LEU A 81 -9.67 19.14 6.00
CA LEU A 81 -10.11 18.00 6.81
C LEU A 81 -11.52 17.53 6.40
N GLN A 82 -12.48 18.47 6.28
CA GLN A 82 -13.84 18.16 5.84
C GLN A 82 -13.87 17.54 4.43
N SER A 83 -13.08 18.10 3.51
CA SER A 83 -12.95 17.59 2.15
C SER A 83 -12.35 16.18 2.13
N LEU A 84 -11.30 15.94 2.93
CA LEU A 84 -10.69 14.63 3.08
C LEU A 84 -11.68 13.61 3.63
N VAL A 85 -12.47 13.95 4.66
CA VAL A 85 -13.51 13.06 5.21
C VAL A 85 -14.52 12.65 4.14
N SER A 86 -14.92 13.57 3.25
CA SER A 86 -15.78 13.24 2.10
C SER A 86 -15.08 12.35 1.06
N ILE A 87 -13.79 12.55 0.82
CA ILE A 87 -13.01 11.78 -0.16
C ILE A 87 -12.72 10.36 0.35
N ILE A 88 -12.40 10.17 1.62
CA ILE A 88 -12.14 8.84 2.20
C ILE A 88 -13.39 7.96 2.30
N GLN A 89 -14.60 8.50 2.05
CA GLN A 89 -15.79 7.67 1.85
C GLN A 89 -15.75 6.91 0.50
N LEU A 90 -14.97 7.41 -0.47
CA LEU A 90 -14.70 6.71 -1.71
C LEU A 90 -13.85 5.45 -1.48
N ARG A 91 -13.68 4.63 -2.52
CA ARG A 91 -12.90 3.37 -2.48
C ARG A 91 -11.79 3.39 -3.52
N GLY A 92 -10.87 2.43 -3.43
CA GLY A 92 -9.77 2.26 -4.39
C GLY A 92 -8.58 3.19 -4.17
N ALA A 93 -7.84 3.50 -5.24
CA ALA A 93 -6.59 4.26 -5.15
C ALA A 93 -6.76 5.67 -4.53
N VAL A 94 -7.90 6.33 -4.78
CA VAL A 94 -8.21 7.64 -4.19
C VAL A 94 -8.14 7.58 -2.67
N LEU A 95 -8.68 6.51 -2.06
CA LEU A 95 -8.69 6.34 -0.62
C LEU A 95 -7.27 6.19 -0.08
N ALA A 96 -6.44 5.37 -0.71
CA ALA A 96 -5.05 5.18 -0.30
C ALA A 96 -4.26 6.51 -0.31
N CYS A 97 -4.44 7.31 -1.37
CA CYS A 97 -3.88 8.65 -1.44
C CYS A 97 -4.46 9.56 -0.34
N ALA A 98 -5.78 9.64 -0.19
CA ALA A 98 -6.41 10.51 0.79
C ALA A 98 -6.02 10.17 2.24
N LEU A 99 -5.81 8.90 2.57
CA LEU A 99 -5.38 8.45 3.90
C LEU A 99 -3.96 8.95 4.25
N SER A 100 -3.04 8.98 3.29
CA SER A 100 -1.68 9.50 3.55
C SER A 100 -1.72 10.99 3.92
N TRP A 101 -2.53 11.77 3.21
CA TRP A 101 -2.77 13.19 3.51
C TRP A 101 -3.48 13.40 4.83
N LEU A 102 -4.51 12.61 5.12
CA LEU A 102 -5.25 12.71 6.37
C LEU A 102 -4.34 12.45 7.56
N ARG A 103 -3.52 11.40 7.49
CA ARG A 103 -2.54 11.09 8.53
C ARG A 103 -1.57 12.26 8.74
N SER A 104 -0.97 12.79 7.66
CA SER A 104 -0.04 13.92 7.76
C SER A 104 -0.72 15.19 8.28
N LEU A 105 -1.97 15.46 7.90
CA LEU A 105 -2.75 16.60 8.38
C LEU A 105 -3.01 16.52 9.89
N LEU A 106 -3.49 15.36 10.36
CA LEU A 106 -3.77 15.13 11.78
C LEU A 106 -2.50 15.22 12.62
N LEU A 107 -1.38 14.64 12.15
CA LEU A 107 -0.10 14.70 12.87
C LEU A 107 0.48 16.12 12.93
N LEU A 108 0.38 16.90 11.85
CA LEU A 108 0.98 18.23 11.77
C LEU A 108 0.15 19.30 12.48
N HIS A 109 -1.18 19.22 12.35
CA HIS A 109 -2.10 20.28 12.78
C HIS A 109 -3.04 19.86 13.92
N ALA A 110 -2.70 18.80 14.67
CA ALA A 110 -3.51 18.28 15.78
C ALA A 110 -4.01 19.39 16.73
N SER A 111 -3.10 20.27 17.19
CA SER A 111 -3.45 21.36 18.10
C SER A 111 -4.41 22.36 17.46
N SER A 112 -4.18 22.74 16.20
CA SER A 112 -5.07 23.68 15.48
C SER A 112 -6.46 23.10 15.24
N ILE A 113 -6.54 21.79 14.97
CA ILE A 113 -7.82 21.10 14.78
C ILE A 113 -8.56 21.03 16.12
N MET A 114 -7.88 20.60 17.17
CA MET A 114 -8.49 20.42 18.50
C MET A 114 -8.96 21.74 19.14
N SER A 115 -8.32 22.87 18.82
CA SER A 115 -8.74 24.19 19.31
C SER A 115 -10.00 24.74 18.65
N GLN A 116 -10.47 24.17 17.54
CA GLN A 116 -11.66 24.64 16.83
C GLN A 116 -12.87 23.80 17.21
N GLU A 117 -13.89 24.40 17.83
CA GLU A 117 -15.12 23.68 18.21
C GLU A 117 -15.81 23.01 17.01
N SER A 118 -15.76 23.65 15.83
CA SER A 118 -16.31 23.13 14.58
C SER A 118 -15.62 21.87 14.04
N SER A 119 -14.48 21.46 14.61
CA SER A 119 -13.79 20.24 14.19
C SER A 119 -14.35 18.98 14.84
N LEU A 120 -15.04 19.10 15.98
CA LEU A 120 -15.53 17.96 16.77
C LEU A 120 -16.45 17.06 15.93
N ASP A 121 -17.44 17.63 15.26
CA ASP A 121 -18.39 16.88 14.43
C ASP A 121 -17.70 16.17 13.26
N VAL A 122 -16.68 16.82 12.69
CA VAL A 122 -15.90 16.27 11.57
C VAL A 122 -15.04 15.10 12.04
N LEU A 123 -14.42 15.22 13.21
CA LEU A 123 -13.62 14.16 13.83
C LEU A 123 -14.47 12.98 14.28
N ASN A 124 -15.65 13.22 14.85
CA ASN A 124 -16.59 12.16 15.20
C ASN A 124 -17.08 11.43 13.94
N SER A 125 -17.41 12.16 12.88
CA SER A 125 -17.76 11.57 11.58
C SER A 125 -16.63 10.72 11.00
N LEU A 126 -15.38 11.17 11.14
CA LEU A 126 -14.20 10.40 10.75
C LEU A 126 -14.06 9.12 11.58
N TYR A 127 -14.23 9.20 12.90
CA TYR A 127 -14.16 8.04 13.79
C TYR A 127 -15.22 6.99 13.41
N GLN A 128 -16.48 7.40 13.26
CA GLN A 128 -17.57 6.51 12.86
C GLN A 128 -17.32 5.87 11.49
N LEU A 129 -16.76 6.62 10.54
CA LEU A 129 -16.38 6.08 9.24
C LEU A 129 -15.28 5.00 9.37
N ILE A 130 -14.26 5.24 10.19
CA ILE A 130 -13.19 4.26 10.44
C ILE A 130 -13.77 3.00 11.08
N GLU A 131 -14.60 3.14 12.11
CA GLU A 131 -15.25 2.03 12.80
C GLU A 131 -16.11 1.20 11.83
N SER A 132 -16.91 1.86 10.99
CA SER A 132 -17.73 1.20 9.98
C SER A 132 -16.90 0.39 8.98
N ARG A 133 -15.72 0.89 8.57
CA ARG A 133 -14.84 0.16 7.65
C ARG A 133 -14.15 -1.01 8.34
N VAL A 134 -13.65 -0.82 9.56
CA VAL A 134 -12.98 -1.86 10.34
C VAL A 134 -13.94 -3.03 10.62
N SER A 135 -15.19 -2.76 10.96
CA SER A 135 -16.20 -3.81 11.22
C SER A 135 -16.46 -4.71 10.00
N THR A 136 -16.35 -4.17 8.78
CA THR A 136 -16.49 -4.95 7.53
C THR A 136 -15.21 -5.67 7.09
N SER A 137 -14.07 -5.37 7.71
CA SER A 137 -12.75 -5.88 7.29
C SER A 137 -12.64 -7.40 7.41
N ASN A 138 -13.14 -7.98 8.50
CA ASN A 138 -13.07 -9.43 8.71
C ASN A 138 -13.85 -10.21 7.64
N HIS A 139 -15.07 -9.77 7.32
CA HIS A 139 -15.89 -10.36 6.26
C HIS A 139 -15.21 -10.25 4.88
N ALA A 140 -14.54 -9.12 4.60
CA ALA A 140 -13.79 -8.95 3.36
C ALA A 140 -12.57 -9.89 3.28
N LEU A 141 -11.88 -10.14 4.40
CA LEU A 141 -10.77 -11.10 4.46
C LEU A 141 -11.24 -12.55 4.25
N GLN A 142 -12.36 -12.94 4.86
CA GLN A 142 -12.95 -14.26 4.64
C GLN A 142 -13.33 -14.46 3.17
N LEU A 143 -13.95 -13.45 2.55
CA LEU A 143 -14.27 -13.48 1.13
C LEU A 143 -13.00 -13.58 0.26
N SER A 144 -11.95 -12.81 0.57
CA SER A 144 -10.67 -12.90 -0.13
C SER A 144 -10.10 -14.32 -0.06
N SER A 145 -10.02 -14.90 1.14
CA SER A 145 -9.49 -16.26 1.33
C SER A 145 -10.32 -17.32 0.60
N CYS A 146 -11.65 -17.17 0.57
CA CYS A 146 -12.52 -18.07 -0.19
C CYS A 146 -12.29 -17.95 -1.69
N LEU A 147 -12.13 -16.73 -2.21
CA LEU A 147 -11.78 -16.49 -3.61
C LEU A 147 -10.40 -17.03 -3.96
N ASP A 148 -9.41 -16.88 -3.07
CA ASP A 148 -8.07 -17.41 -3.27
C ASP A 148 -8.08 -18.95 -3.36
N LEU A 149 -8.90 -19.63 -2.53
CA LEU A 149 -9.08 -21.08 -2.59
C LEU A 149 -9.73 -21.53 -3.90
N LEU A 150 -10.83 -20.88 -4.30
CA LEU A 150 -11.51 -21.19 -5.56
C LEU A 150 -10.60 -20.92 -6.77
N TYR A 151 -9.81 -19.84 -6.72
CA TYR A 151 -8.85 -19.52 -7.77
C TYR A 151 -7.76 -20.61 -7.87
N ALA A 152 -7.25 -21.09 -6.74
CA ALA A 152 -6.28 -22.19 -6.72
C ALA A 152 -6.86 -23.48 -7.31
N GLU A 153 -8.09 -23.86 -6.95
CA GLU A 153 -8.79 -25.03 -7.50
C GLU A 153 -8.96 -24.93 -9.03
N THR A 154 -9.34 -23.75 -9.56
CA THR A 154 -9.50 -23.56 -11.01
C THR A 154 -8.19 -23.57 -11.81
N ILE A 155 -7.04 -23.37 -11.17
CA ILE A 155 -5.73 -23.43 -11.83
C ILE A 155 -5.17 -24.86 -11.83
N ASP A 156 -5.45 -25.63 -10.78
CA ASP A 156 -4.98 -27.01 -10.63
C ASP A 156 -5.69 -27.97 -11.59
N ASP A 157 -6.96 -27.71 -11.91
CA ASP A 157 -7.77 -28.49 -12.87
C ASP A 157 -7.30 -28.35 -14.34
N GLY A 158 -6.29 -27.53 -14.60
CA GLY A 158 -5.68 -27.32 -15.92
C GLY A 158 -4.45 -28.20 -16.23
N VAL A 159 -3.99 -29.04 -15.29
CA VAL A 159 -2.75 -29.85 -15.44
C VAL A 159 -3.00 -31.36 -15.47
N GLU A 160 -4.21 -31.85 -15.18
CA GLU A 160 -4.52 -33.29 -15.30
C GLU A 160 -5.21 -33.66 -16.61
N GLU A 161 -4.50 -33.50 -17.74
CA GLU A 161 -4.78 -34.31 -18.92
C GLU A 161 -3.66 -35.34 -19.11
N ASN A 162 -3.89 -36.55 -18.57
CA ASN A 162 -3.14 -37.80 -18.74
C ASN A 162 -2.08 -38.18 -17.70
N THR A 163 -2.47 -38.46 -16.46
CA THR A 163 -1.86 -39.58 -15.74
C THR A 163 -2.96 -40.38 -15.06
N THR A 164 -3.46 -41.40 -15.76
CA THR A 164 -4.18 -42.52 -15.16
C THR A 164 -3.37 -43.03 -13.97
N VAL A 165 -3.81 -42.67 -12.75
CA VAL A 165 -3.30 -43.28 -11.52
C VAL A 165 -3.78 -44.73 -11.53
N ILE A 166 -2.91 -45.63 -11.99
CA ILE A 166 -3.11 -47.07 -11.88
C ILE A 166 -3.02 -47.40 -10.38
N PRO A 167 -4.05 -48.00 -9.76
CA PRO A 167 -3.96 -48.42 -8.36
C PRO A 167 -2.89 -49.50 -8.26
N VAL A 168 -1.82 -49.25 -7.50
CA VAL A 168 -0.85 -50.29 -7.16
C VAL A 168 -1.50 -51.17 -6.09
N ILE A 169 -1.97 -52.35 -6.52
CA ILE A 169 -2.45 -53.42 -5.65
C ILE A 169 -1.20 -54.18 -5.20
N TYR A 170 -0.90 -54.12 -3.90
CA TYR A 170 0.05 -55.03 -3.28
C TYR A 170 -0.72 -56.32 -2.95
N GLU A 171 -0.44 -57.40 -3.68
CA GLU A 171 -0.80 -58.74 -3.23
C GLU A 171 0.26 -59.17 -2.21
N ASP A 172 -0.13 -59.21 -0.93
CA ASP A 172 0.65 -59.89 0.10
C ASP A 172 0.59 -61.40 -0.20
N GLU A 173 1.61 -61.92 -0.88
CA GLU A 173 1.85 -63.37 -0.95
C GLU A 173 2.50 -63.82 0.36
N ASP A 174 1.66 -64.24 1.30
CA ASP A 174 2.08 -64.94 2.51
C ASP A 174 2.57 -66.38 2.18
N GLU A 175 3.68 -66.76 2.86
CA GLU A 175 4.16 -68.12 3.17
C GLU A 175 4.93 -68.95 2.11
N SER A 176 6.27 -69.06 2.27
CA SER A 176 6.94 -70.33 2.63
C SER A 176 8.48 -70.22 2.76
N ASP A 177 8.98 -70.51 3.96
CA ASP A 177 10.22 -71.22 4.32
C ASP A 177 11.47 -71.09 3.41
N ASP A 178 12.48 -70.33 3.87
CA ASP A 178 13.88 -70.76 3.69
C ASP A 178 14.71 -70.41 4.93
N GLU A 179 15.20 -71.46 5.55
CA GLU A 179 16.06 -71.50 6.73
C GLU A 179 17.48 -71.07 6.36
N GLY A 180 18.02 -70.11 7.13
CA GLY A 180 19.47 -70.02 7.34
C GLY A 180 20.18 -68.88 6.61
N SER A 181 20.53 -67.85 7.38
CA SER A 181 21.95 -67.63 7.71
C SER A 181 22.05 -66.53 8.75
N GLU A 182 22.74 -66.86 9.83
CA GLU A 182 23.25 -65.95 10.85
C GLU A 182 24.02 -64.79 10.21
N ASP A 183 23.73 -63.55 10.61
CA ASP A 183 24.81 -62.60 10.89
C ASP A 183 24.43 -61.77 12.13
N SER A 184 25.07 -62.14 13.23
CA SER A 184 25.09 -61.39 14.47
C SER A 184 25.98 -60.17 14.31
N MET A 185 25.44 -58.97 14.43
CA MET A 185 26.19 -57.86 15.00
C MET A 185 25.33 -57.11 16.02
N GLU A 186 25.62 -57.39 17.28
CA GLU A 186 25.16 -56.62 18.43
C GLU A 186 25.86 -55.25 18.49
N VAL A 187 25.02 -54.25 18.78
CA VAL A 187 25.20 -53.02 19.57
C VAL A 187 26.19 -51.93 19.12
N GLU A 188 25.67 -50.70 19.03
CA GLU A 188 26.02 -49.67 20.02
C GLU A 188 24.92 -48.61 20.12
N ASN A 189 24.36 -48.46 21.33
CA ASN A 189 23.56 -47.31 21.74
C ASN A 189 24.49 -46.11 21.89
N VAL A 190 24.10 -44.97 21.33
CA VAL A 190 24.56 -43.67 21.81
C VAL A 190 23.35 -42.76 21.94
N GLU A 191 22.94 -42.55 23.18
CA GLU A 191 22.08 -41.44 23.62
C GLU A 191 22.80 -40.11 23.34
N ASP A 192 22.15 -39.22 22.59
CA ASP A 192 22.14 -37.77 22.80
C ASP A 192 20.98 -37.24 21.92
N GLY A 193 19.84 -36.80 22.44
CA GLY A 193 19.71 -35.80 23.48
C GLY A 193 19.57 -34.43 22.82
N GLU A 194 18.37 -34.07 22.36
CA GLU A 194 17.83 -32.70 22.37
C GLU A 194 16.45 -32.64 21.67
N GLU A 195 15.39 -32.64 22.48
CA GLU A 195 14.05 -32.20 22.07
C GLU A 195 14.03 -30.67 21.91
N PRO A 196 13.32 -30.13 20.90
CA PRO A 196 13.20 -28.68 20.76
C PRO A 196 12.30 -28.10 21.86
N GLN A 197 12.88 -27.19 22.65
CA GLN A 197 12.21 -26.49 23.74
C GLN A 197 11.01 -25.66 23.28
N ALA A 198 9.88 -25.88 23.94
CA ALA A 198 8.74 -24.97 23.94
C ALA A 198 9.08 -23.72 24.76
N TYR A 199 9.08 -22.55 24.12
CA TYR A 199 9.18 -21.27 24.82
C TYR A 199 7.85 -20.98 25.53
N SER A 200 7.85 -21.09 26.86
CA SER A 200 6.89 -20.39 27.70
C SER A 200 7.54 -19.10 28.18
N ASP A 201 7.06 -17.94 27.70
CA ASP A 201 7.42 -16.66 28.32
C ASP A 201 6.21 -16.14 29.09
N ILE A 202 6.41 -16.05 30.40
CA ILE A 202 5.50 -15.50 31.40
C ILE A 202 6.07 -14.13 31.75
N SER A 203 5.28 -13.08 31.59
CA SER A 203 5.49 -11.85 32.35
C SER A 203 4.14 -11.23 32.73
N ASP A 204 3.62 -11.68 33.87
CA ASP A 204 2.68 -10.92 34.69
C ASP A 204 3.39 -10.63 36.01
N ASN A 205 3.88 -9.40 36.18
CA ASN A 205 4.26 -8.87 37.49
C ASN A 205 4.26 -7.34 37.49
N GLU A 206 3.27 -6.75 38.15
CA GLU A 206 3.32 -5.62 39.09
C GLU A 206 1.86 -5.15 39.31
N GLY A 207 1.30 -4.95 40.49
CA GLY A 207 1.81 -4.87 41.84
C GLY A 207 0.70 -4.20 42.67
N ASN A 208 0.24 -4.87 43.72
CA ASN A 208 -0.82 -4.41 44.62
C ASN A 208 -0.51 -3.09 45.33
N GLY A 209 -1.56 -2.34 45.69
CA GLY A 209 -1.46 -1.24 46.65
C GLY A 209 -2.76 -0.48 46.92
N GLU A 210 -3.82 -1.15 47.37
CA GLU A 210 -4.97 -0.53 48.05
C GLU A 210 -4.72 -0.41 49.57
N ILE A 211 -5.08 0.76 50.15
CA ILE A 211 -5.36 1.13 51.57
C ILE A 211 -5.08 2.66 51.67
N SER A 212 -5.89 3.57 52.20
CA SER A 212 -7.16 3.57 52.95
C SER A 212 -7.73 5.00 52.97
N ASP A 213 -9.05 5.10 53.24
CA ASP A 213 -9.88 6.21 53.78
C ASP A 213 -9.77 7.65 53.24
#